data_AF-A0AB38B8T5-F1
#
_entry.id   AF-A0AB38B8T5-F1
#
_cell.length_a   1.000
_cell.length_b   1.000
_cell.length_c   1.000
_cell.angle_alpha   90.00
_cell.angle_beta   90.00
_cell.angle_gamma   90.00
#
_symmetry.space_group_name_H-M   'P 1'
#
loop_
_entity.id
_entity.type
_entity.pdbx_description
1 polymer ?
#
loop_
_entity_poly.entity_id
_entity_poly.type
_entity_poly.pdbx_seq_one_letter_code
_entity_poly.pdbx_strand_id
1 'polypeptide(L)'
;MSITKRAIAVVAGTAAVAIMTTAVPAAAATATTMSTHRGTSGCFSWSWADGNVTTAVYSHNTCSSAHKIHISWSVAADYEQCVAGGAHFNSRAVGGPTAIKDYGKC
;
A
#
# COMPACT_ATOMS: atom_id res chain seq x y z
N MET A 1 -39.36 -13.43 -14.98
CA MET A 1 -39.25 -13.08 -13.55
C MET A 1 -39.06 -11.57 -13.49
N SER A 2 -40.18 -10.85 -13.35
CA SER A 2 -40.23 -9.38 -13.41
C SER A 2 -40.90 -8.89 -12.14
N ILE A 3 -40.14 -8.22 -11.28
CA ILE A 3 -40.65 -7.70 -10.01
C ILE A 3 -41.02 -6.24 -10.22
N THR A 4 -42.32 -5.99 -10.30
CA THR A 4 -42.95 -4.69 -10.47
C THR A 4 -42.77 -3.85 -9.20
N LYS A 5 -42.15 -2.67 -9.35
CA LYS A 5 -41.98 -1.65 -8.31
C LYS A 5 -43.34 -1.20 -7.77
N ARG A 6 -43.54 -1.26 -6.45
CA ARG A 6 -44.59 -0.49 -5.77
C ARG A 6 -43.91 0.52 -4.86
N ALA A 7 -43.96 1.79 -5.30
CA ALA A 7 -43.60 2.94 -4.50
C ALA A 7 -44.68 3.12 -3.41
N ILE A 8 -44.28 3.11 -2.14
CA ILE A 8 -45.14 3.48 -1.03
C ILE A 8 -44.79 4.93 -0.69
N ALA A 9 -45.67 5.84 -1.08
CA ALA A 9 -45.68 7.21 -0.61
C ALA A 9 -46.27 7.22 0.82
N VAL A 10 -45.48 7.67 1.79
CA VAL A 10 -46.00 8.02 3.12
C VAL A 10 -46.06 9.54 3.20
N VAL A 11 -47.28 10.04 3.29
CA VAL A 11 -47.62 11.45 3.47
C VAL A 11 -47.38 11.87 4.91
N ALA A 12 -46.94 13.12 5.03
CA ALA A 12 -46.56 13.87 6.22
C ALA A 12 -47.50 13.74 7.44
N GLY A 13 -46.87 13.61 8.62
CA GLY A 13 -47.44 13.92 9.92
C GLY A 13 -46.37 14.61 10.75
N THR A 14 -46.53 15.92 10.95
CA THR A 14 -45.62 16.77 11.73
C THR A 14 -45.75 16.46 13.23
N ALA A 15 -44.65 16.00 13.83
CA ALA A 15 -44.36 16.22 15.24
C ALA A 15 -42.90 16.65 15.32
N ALA A 16 -42.69 17.96 15.47
CA ALA A 16 -41.37 18.55 15.66
C ALA A 16 -40.82 18.13 17.03
N VAL A 17 -40.13 16.99 17.08
CA VAL A 17 -39.16 16.72 18.15
C VAL A 17 -37.86 17.36 17.69
N ALA A 18 -37.57 18.53 18.23
CA ALA A 18 -36.26 19.16 18.10
C ALA A 18 -35.25 18.32 18.89
N ILE A 19 -34.80 17.20 18.30
CA ILE A 19 -33.58 16.54 18.74
C ILE A 19 -32.47 17.48 18.29
N MET A 20 -31.90 18.23 19.23
CA MET A 20 -30.60 18.85 19.04
C MET A 20 -29.57 17.72 18.91
N THR A 21 -29.50 17.11 17.74
CA THR A 21 -28.30 16.40 17.33
C THR A 21 -27.26 17.49 17.18
N THR A 22 -26.41 17.67 18.18
CA THR A 22 -25.13 18.35 17.95
C THR A 22 -24.48 17.56 16.82
N ALA A 23 -24.55 18.09 15.61
CA ALA A 23 -23.79 17.60 14.49
C ALA A 23 -22.33 17.83 14.87
N VAL A 24 -21.76 16.86 15.59
CA VAL A 24 -20.32 16.78 15.77
C VAL A 24 -19.81 16.69 14.34
N PRO A 25 -19.03 17.68 13.86
CA PRO A 25 -18.41 17.52 12.56
C PRO A 25 -17.59 16.23 12.68
N ALA A 26 -17.96 15.21 11.91
CA ALA A 26 -17.11 14.06 11.74
C ALA A 26 -15.81 14.63 11.19
N ALA A 27 -14.78 14.70 12.03
CA ALA A 27 -13.48 15.18 11.62
C ALA A 27 -13.08 14.32 10.43
N ALA A 28 -13.05 14.93 9.24
CA ALA A 28 -12.58 14.27 8.05
C ALA A 28 -11.14 13.87 8.36
N ALA A 29 -10.90 12.57 8.53
CA ALA A 29 -9.55 12.06 8.67
C ALA A 29 -8.79 12.55 7.44
N THR A 30 -7.81 13.41 7.66
CA THR A 30 -6.89 13.82 6.60
C THR A 30 -6.16 12.57 6.16
N ALA A 31 -6.56 12.01 5.02
CA ALA A 31 -5.81 10.95 4.38
C ALA A 31 -4.44 11.54 4.03
N THR A 32 -3.41 11.18 4.78
CA THR A 32 -2.03 11.48 4.40
C THR A 32 -1.79 10.77 3.08
N THR A 33 -1.54 11.53 2.02
CA THR A 33 -1.20 10.99 0.71
C THR A 33 0.11 10.20 0.84
N MET A 34 0.01 8.87 0.87
CA MET A 34 1.18 7.99 0.83
C MET A 34 1.68 7.93 -0.61
N SER A 35 2.95 8.26 -0.83
CA SER A 35 3.54 8.20 -2.16
C SER A 35 3.94 6.77 -2.49
N THR A 36 3.80 6.37 -3.75
CA THR A 36 4.33 5.11 -4.24
C THR A 36 5.65 5.36 -4.96
N HIS A 37 6.69 4.68 -4.52
CA HIS A 37 8.02 4.68 -5.10
C HIS A 37 8.19 3.45 -5.98
N ARG A 38 8.83 3.63 -7.13
CA ARG A 38 9.14 2.56 -8.08
C ARG A 38 10.51 2.80 -8.68
N GLY A 39 11.17 1.74 -9.09
CA GLY A 39 12.43 1.84 -9.78
C GLY A 39 12.94 0.49 -10.27
N THR A 40 14.11 0.54 -10.89
CA THR A 40 14.85 -0.64 -11.32
C THR A 40 16.29 -0.48 -10.90
N SER A 41 16.85 -1.54 -10.32
CA SER A 41 18.25 -1.64 -9.92
C SER A 41 18.83 -2.90 -10.57
N GLY A 42 19.64 -2.74 -11.61
CA GLY A 42 20.17 -3.88 -12.38
C GLY A 42 19.04 -4.79 -12.87
N CYS A 43 19.07 -6.05 -12.43
CA CYS A 43 18.06 -7.07 -12.73
C CYS A 43 16.79 -7.01 -11.88
N PHE A 44 16.67 -6.09 -10.92
CA PHE A 44 15.49 -6.02 -10.04
C PHE A 44 14.62 -4.82 -10.36
N SER A 45 13.37 -5.05 -10.74
CA SER A 45 12.32 -4.03 -10.70
C SER A 45 11.64 -4.07 -9.34
N TRP A 46 11.45 -2.91 -8.72
CA TRP A 46 10.93 -2.81 -7.36
C TRP A 46 9.92 -1.69 -7.20
N SER A 47 9.07 -1.84 -6.19
CA SER A 47 8.14 -0.80 -5.76
C SER A 47 7.81 -0.91 -4.28
N TRP A 48 7.52 0.23 -3.66
CA TRP A 48 7.02 0.33 -2.29
C TRP A 48 6.17 1.57 -2.17
N ALA A 49 5.32 1.63 -1.14
CA ALA A 49 4.58 2.84 -0.81
C ALA A 49 4.97 3.29 0.59
N ASP A 50 4.90 4.60 0.83
CA ASP A 50 5.10 5.16 2.16
C ASP A 50 4.20 4.43 3.15
N GLY A 51 4.81 3.92 4.22
CA GLY A 51 4.12 3.29 5.33
C GLY A 51 4.17 4.19 6.56
N ASN A 52 3.19 4.05 7.46
CA ASN A 52 3.21 4.81 8.71
C ASN A 52 4.31 4.29 9.68
N VAL A 53 4.55 2.97 9.70
CA VAL A 53 5.52 2.33 10.62
C VAL A 53 6.36 1.29 9.89
N THR A 54 5.74 0.43 9.10
CA THR A 54 6.40 -0.65 8.36
C THR A 54 6.23 -0.43 6.87
N THR A 55 7.32 -0.58 6.11
CA THR A 55 7.33 -0.47 4.65
C THR A 55 7.60 -1.83 4.03
N ALA A 56 6.93 -2.10 2.91
CA ALA A 56 7.12 -3.32 2.13
C ALA A 56 7.68 -2.99 0.75
N VAL A 57 8.84 -3.55 0.44
CA VAL A 57 9.45 -3.50 -0.89
C VAL A 57 9.06 -4.77 -1.62
N TYR A 58 8.30 -4.61 -2.71
CA TYR A 58 7.97 -5.68 -3.64
C TYR A 58 8.93 -5.62 -4.81
N SER A 59 9.56 -6.76 -5.10
CA SER A 59 10.63 -6.85 -6.08
C SER A 59 10.41 -8.03 -7.02
N HIS A 60 10.91 -7.88 -8.23
CA HIS A 60 10.90 -8.91 -9.28
C HIS A 60 12.27 -8.95 -9.93
N ASN A 61 12.91 -10.13 -9.93
CA ASN A 61 14.11 -10.35 -10.74
C ASN A 61 13.69 -10.54 -12.20
N THR A 62 13.90 -9.53 -13.03
CA THR A 62 13.54 -9.53 -14.45
C THR A 62 14.54 -10.28 -15.31
N CYS A 63 15.71 -10.62 -14.78
CA CYS A 63 16.71 -11.42 -15.47
C CYS A 63 16.40 -12.93 -15.33
N SER A 64 16.87 -13.74 -16.28
CA SER A 64 16.69 -15.19 -16.25
C SER A 64 17.65 -15.91 -15.29
N SER A 65 18.74 -15.25 -14.87
CA SER A 65 19.69 -15.77 -13.89
C SER A 65 19.35 -15.34 -12.47
N ALA A 66 19.85 -16.09 -11.48
CA ALA A 66 19.78 -15.65 -10.10
C ALA A 66 20.69 -14.44 -9.86
N HIS A 67 20.17 -13.45 -9.15
CA HIS A 67 20.87 -12.23 -8.79
C HIS A 67 20.70 -11.95 -7.30
N LYS A 68 21.64 -11.21 -6.73
CA LYS A 68 21.66 -10.83 -5.33
C LYS A 68 21.13 -9.41 -5.18
N ILE A 69 20.03 -9.26 -4.45
CA ILE A 69 19.51 -7.94 -4.07
C ILE A 69 20.07 -7.53 -2.71
N HIS A 70 20.41 -6.25 -2.55
CA HIS A 70 20.67 -5.60 -1.26
C HIS A 70 19.64 -4.48 -1.05
N ILE A 71 18.90 -4.51 0.06
CA ILE A 71 18.01 -3.44 0.51
C ILE A 71 18.51 -2.90 1.85
N SER A 72 18.89 -1.62 1.88
CA SER A 72 19.22 -0.90 3.11
C SER A 72 17.99 -0.16 3.62
N TRP A 73 17.80 -0.16 4.94
CA TRP A 73 16.65 0.45 5.61
C TRP A 73 17.09 1.61 6.50
N SER A 74 16.17 2.56 6.74
CA SER A 74 16.44 3.75 7.56
C SER A 74 16.83 3.43 9.01
N VAL A 75 16.44 2.25 9.50
CA VAL A 75 16.73 1.76 10.86
C VAL A 75 18.07 1.02 10.98
N ALA A 76 19.00 1.22 10.03
CA ALA A 76 20.29 0.53 9.96
C ALA A 76 20.15 -1.01 9.94
N ALA A 77 19.06 -1.50 9.34
CA ALA A 77 18.92 -2.89 8.96
C ALA A 77 19.29 -3.04 7.49
N ASP A 78 19.98 -4.12 7.15
CA ASP A 78 20.25 -4.51 5.77
C ASP A 78 19.57 -5.87 5.50
N TYR A 79 19.06 -6.01 4.27
CA TYR A 79 18.49 -7.25 3.77
C TYR A 79 19.21 -7.65 2.49
N GLU A 80 19.75 -8.86 2.47
CA GLU A 80 20.40 -9.42 1.29
C GLU A 80 19.83 -10.81 0.98
N GLN A 81 19.53 -11.07 -0.29
CA GLN A 81 19.07 -12.38 -0.72
C GLN A 81 19.46 -12.67 -2.17
N CYS A 82 19.84 -13.93 -2.42
CA CYS A 82 19.90 -14.50 -3.76
C CYS A 82 18.52 -14.90 -4.26
N VAL A 83 18.09 -14.31 -5.37
CA VAL A 83 16.75 -14.44 -5.92
C VAL A 83 16.85 -15.04 -7.31
N ALA A 84 16.19 -16.18 -7.51
CA ALA A 84 16.14 -16.86 -8.80
C ALA A 84 15.61 -15.94 -9.91
N GLY A 85 16.01 -16.21 -11.16
CA GLY A 85 15.53 -15.44 -12.31
C GLY A 85 14.02 -15.56 -12.49
N GLY A 86 13.35 -14.45 -12.82
CA GLY A 86 11.89 -14.37 -12.94
C GLY A 86 11.13 -14.46 -11.61
N ALA A 87 11.82 -14.55 -10.47
CA ALA A 87 11.13 -14.68 -9.18
C ALA A 87 10.68 -13.33 -8.62
N HIS A 88 9.49 -13.34 -8.02
CA HIS A 88 8.94 -12.23 -7.24
C HIS A 88 9.10 -12.49 -5.74
N PHE A 89 9.33 -11.43 -4.98
CA PHE A 89 9.41 -11.52 -3.52
C PHE A 89 9.08 -10.16 -2.89
N ASN A 90 8.94 -10.15 -1.56
CA ASN A 90 8.81 -8.92 -0.81
C ASN A 90 9.65 -8.95 0.46
N SER A 91 10.25 -7.81 0.79
CA SER A 91 10.98 -7.59 2.04
C SER A 91 10.28 -6.49 2.84
N ARG A 92 10.22 -6.64 4.16
CA ARG A 92 9.53 -5.69 5.06
C ARG A 92 10.42 -5.35 6.23
N ALA A 93 10.46 -4.06 6.58
CA ALA A 93 11.09 -3.60 7.81
C ALA A 93 10.39 -2.35 8.35
N VAL A 94 10.71 -2.00 9.59
CA VAL A 94 10.31 -0.72 10.20
C VAL A 94 11.06 0.41 9.49
N GLY A 95 10.37 1.50 9.21
CA GLY A 95 10.92 2.61 8.43
C GLY A 95 10.89 2.37 6.92
N GLY A 96 11.55 3.26 6.17
CA GLY A 96 11.60 3.22 4.71
C GLY A 96 12.93 2.66 4.18
N PRO A 97 12.96 2.06 2.97
CA PRO A 97 14.20 1.68 2.33
C PRO A 97 14.99 2.94 1.93
N THR A 98 16.28 2.96 2.19
CA THR A 98 17.21 4.06 1.84
C THR A 98 18.01 3.75 0.58
N ALA A 99 18.22 2.46 0.28
CA ALA A 99 18.85 2.01 -0.96
C ALA A 99 18.35 0.63 -1.36
N ILE A 100 18.18 0.41 -2.67
CA ILE A 100 17.88 -0.90 -3.25
C ILE A 100 18.86 -1.10 -4.42
N LYS A 101 19.70 -2.13 -4.33
CA LYS A 101 20.81 -2.37 -5.28
C LYS A 101 20.83 -3.83 -5.74
N ASP A 102 21.30 -4.05 -6.96
CA ASP A 102 21.68 -5.37 -7.48
C ASP A 102 23.20 -5.53 -7.32
N TYR A 103 23.62 -6.57 -6.61
CA TYR A 103 25.04 -6.91 -6.38
C TYR A 103 25.57 -7.91 -7.41
N GLY A 104 24.77 -8.24 -8.42
CA GLY A 104 25.13 -9.12 -9.50
C GLY A 104 24.74 -10.56 -9.22
N LYS A 105 25.32 -11.46 -10.02
CA LYS A 105 24.93 -12.87 -10.04
C LYS A 105 25.28 -13.58 -8.73
N CYS A 106 24.40 -14.50 -8.39
CA CYS A 106 24.70 -15.69 -7.62
C CYS A 106 24.04 -16.90 -8.32
#